data_AF-A0A2D6F5L0-F1
#
_entry.id   AF-A0A2D6F5L0-F1
#
_cell.length_a   1.000
_cell.length_b   1.000
_cell.length_c   1.000
_cell.angle_alpha   90.00
_cell.angle_beta   90.00
_cell.angle_gamma   90.00
#
_symmetry.space_group_name_H-M   'P 1'
#
loop_
_entity.id
_entity.type
_entity.pdbx_description
1 polymer ?
#
loop_
_entity_poly.entity_id
_entity_poly.type
_entity_poly.pdbx_seq_one_letter_code
_entity_poly.pdbx_strand_id
1 'polypeptide(L)' 'MRVGPLGIPELAIIVVVILLIFGARRLPEIGTSMGKGIRTFKTALMGEDEKEEAVKTAAGSKDDNSS' A
#
# COMPACT_ATOMS: atom_id res chain seq x y z
N MET A 1 -22.28 -29.10 -7.13
CA MET A 1 -21.39 -27.98 -7.52
C MET A 1 -20.88 -27.35 -6.24
N ARG A 2 -19.69 -27.74 -5.76
CA ARG A 2 -19.10 -27.13 -4.57
C ARG A 2 -18.48 -25.82 -5.00
N VAL A 3 -19.12 -24.71 -4.64
CA VAL A 3 -18.48 -23.39 -4.68
C VAL A 3 -17.45 -23.42 -3.55
N GLY A 4 -16.22 -23.83 -3.89
CA GLY A 4 -15.09 -23.79 -2.97
C GLY A 4 -14.87 -22.35 -2.50
N PRO A 5 -14.27 -22.14 -1.32
CA PRO A 5 -14.02 -20.80 -0.81
C PRO A 5 -13.23 -20.06 -1.88
N LEU A 6 -13.73 -18.90 -2.31
CA LEU A 6 -13.09 -18.03 -3.29
C LEU A 6 -11.59 -18.00 -3.00
N GLY A 7 -10.84 -18.74 -3.81
CA GLY A 7 -9.45 -19.01 -3.52
C GLY A 7 -8.62 -17.81 -3.93
N ILE A 8 -7.35 -17.85 -3.53
CA ILE A 8 -6.31 -17.03 -4.15
C ILE A 8 -6.40 -17.03 -5.70
N PRO A 9 -6.68 -18.15 -6.41
CA PRO A 9 -6.82 -18.13 -7.87
C PRO A 9 -7.94 -17.23 -8.41
N GLU A 10 -9.15 -17.27 -7.85
CA GLU A 10 -10.25 -16.40 -8.31
C GLU A 10 -9.94 -14.91 -8.05
N LEU A 11 -9.37 -14.59 -6.89
CA LEU A 11 -8.97 -13.23 -6.57
C LEU A 11 -7.87 -12.72 -7.52
N ALA A 12 -6.91 -13.58 -7.88
CA ALA A 12 -5.86 -13.26 -8.84
C ALA A 12 -6.43 -12.90 -10.22
N ILE A 13 -7.46 -13.63 -10.70
CA ILE A 13 -8.12 -13.32 -11.97
C ILE A 13 -8.76 -11.93 -11.93
N ILE A 14 -9.46 -11.59 -10.84
CA ILE A 14 -10.08 -10.26 -10.67
C ILE A 14 -9.01 -9.17 -10.68
N VAL A 15 -7.91 -9.36 -9.95
CA VAL A 15 -6.78 -8.42 -9.91
C VAL A 15 -6.16 -8.25 -11.29
N VAL A 16 -6.01 -9.32 -12.07
CA VAL A 16 -5.51 -9.25 -13.46
C VAL A 16 -6.45 -8.41 -14.34
N VAL A 17 -7.77 -8.59 -14.25
CA VAL A 17 -8.74 -7.77 -15.01
C VAL A 17 -8.64 -6.29 -14.63
N ILE A 18 -8.56 -5.98 -13.33
CA ILE A 18 -8.37 -4.61 -12.83
C ILE A 18 -7.04 -4.04 -13.36
N LEU A 19 -5.96 -4.81 -13.33
CA LEU A 19 -4.66 -4.42 -13.86
C LEU A 19 -4.69 -4.15 -15.37
N LEU A 20 -5.53 -4.84 -16.15
CA LEU A 20 -5.69 -4.57 -17.58
C LEU A 20 -6.42 -3.24 -17.83
N ILE A 21 -7.44 -2.93 -17.03
CA ILE A 21 -8.22 -1.68 -17.16
C ILE A 21 -7.42 -0.47 -16.68
N PHE A 22 -6.86 -0.57 -15.48
CA PHE A 22 -6.15 0.55 -14.84
C PHE A 22 -4.66 0.59 -15.22
N GLY A 23 -4.07 -0.53 -15.63
CA GLY A 23 -2.64 -0.67 -15.87
C GLY A 23 -1.83 -0.98 -14.60
N ALA A 24 -0.77 -1.77 -14.74
CA ALA A 24 0.10 -2.17 -13.63
C ALA A 24 0.82 -1.01 -12.91
N ARG A 25 0.93 0.16 -13.56
CA ARG A 25 1.57 1.35 -12.97
C ARG A 25 0.63 2.16 -12.07
N ARG A 26 -0.69 2.07 -12.25
CA ARG A 26 -1.66 2.88 -11.48
C ARG A 26 -1.91 2.34 -10.07
N LEU A 27 -1.91 1.02 -9.91
CA LEU A 27 -2.07 0.36 -8.61
C LEU A 27 -1.03 0.78 -7.55
N PRO A 28 0.29 0.75 -7.83
CA PRO A 28 1.30 1.20 -6.86
C PRO A 28 1.28 2.71 -6.65
N GLU A 29 0.92 3.50 -7.67
CA GLU A 29 0.78 4.96 -7.57
C GLU A 29 -0.33 5.35 -6.57
N ILE A 30 -1.50 4.72 -6.70
CA ILE A 30 -2.64 4.90 -5.78
C ILE A 30 -2.32 4.34 -4.39
N GLY A 31 -1.67 3.17 -4.32
CA GLY A 31 -1.26 2.57 -3.05
C GLY A 31 -0.27 3.45 -2.27
N THR A 32 0.63 4.15 -2.96
CA THR A 32 1.60 5.06 -2.33
C THR A 32 0.92 6.30 -1.76
N SER A 33 -0.02 6.92 -2.49
CA SER A 33 -0.74 8.10 -2.02
C SER A 33 -1.71 7.77 -0.88
N MET A 34 -2.44 6.66 -1.02
CA MET A 34 -3.34 6.15 0.02
C MET A 34 -2.56 5.71 1.27
N GLY A 35 -1.42 5.04 1.11
CA GLY A 35 -0.56 4.62 2.22
C GLY A 35 -0.01 5.79 3.03
N LYS A 36 0.36 6.89 2.37
CA LYS A 36 0.75 8.14 3.05
C LYS A 36 -0.43 8.73 3.84
N GLY A 37 -1.62 8.80 3.26
CA GLY A 37 -2.83 9.30 3.94
C GLY A 37 -3.23 8.46 5.15
N ILE A 38 -3.23 7.13 5.02
CA ILE A 38 -3.51 6.20 6.12
C ILE A 38 -2.47 6.36 7.23
N ARG A 39 -1.20 6.57 6.87
CA ARG A 39 -0.13 6.79 7.86
C ARG A 39 -0.32 8.08 8.63
N THR A 40 -0.61 9.19 7.95
CA THR A 40 -0.91 10.47 8.60
C THR A 40 -2.15 10.37 9.48
N PHE A 41 -3.19 9.67 9.02
CA PHE A 41 -4.39 9.41 9.81
C PHE A 41 -4.06 8.59 11.07
N LYS A 42 -3.27 7.52 10.94
CA LYS A 42 -2.81 6.72 12.09
C LYS A 42 -2.00 7.55 13.08
N THR A 43 -1.07 8.38 12.60
CA THR A 43 -0.26 9.28 13.45
C THR A 43 -1.10 10.35 14.15
N ALA A 44 -2.18 10.83 13.52
CA ALA A 44 -3.11 11.79 14.14
C ALA A 44 -4.00 11.14 15.21
N LEU A 45 -4.30 9.85 15.07
CA LEU A 45 -5.02 9.06 16.08
C LEU A 45 -4.12 8.60 17.24
N MET A 46 -2.80 8.50 17.02
CA MET A 46 -1.83 8.17 18.06
C MET A 46 -1.50 9.41 18.90
N GLY A 47 -1.46 9.25 20.23
CA GLY A 47 -1.19 10.33 21.19
C GLY A 47 0.21 10.94 21.03
N GLU A 48 0.43 12.13 21.59
CA GLU A 48 1.67 12.91 21.44
C GLU A 48 2.96 12.14 21.76
N ASP A 49 2.90 11.14 22.63
CA ASP A 49 4.06 10.34 23.04
C ASP A 49 4.52 9.31 21.98
N GLU A 50 3.73 9.01 20.95
CA GLU A 50 4.03 7.97 19.93
C GLU A 50 4.38 8.54 18.54
N LYS A 51 4.46 9.87 18.41
CA LYS A 51 4.60 10.57 17.12
C LYS A 51 6.00 10.43 16.50
N GLU A 52 7.05 10.29 17.30
CA GLU A 52 8.44 10.26 16.81
C GLU A 52 8.82 8.95 16.09
N GLU A 53 8.23 7.82 16.50
CA GLU A 53 8.47 6.50 15.92
C GLU A 53 7.81 6.36 14.52
N ALA A 54 6.61 6.94 14.37
CA ALA A 54 5.79 6.82 13.18
C ALA A 54 6.26 7.66 11.99
N VAL A 55 7.26 8.54 12.15
CA VAL A 55 7.84 9.34 11.05
C VAL A 55 9.08 8.67 10.44
N LYS A 56 9.87 7.93 11.24
CA LYS A 56 11.17 7.37 10.81
C LYS A 56 11.03 6.19 9.84
N THR A 57 9.98 5.38 9.93
CA THR A 57 9.72 4.29 8.96
C THR A 57 9.22 4.79 7.59
N ALA A 58 9.10 6.11 7.34
CA ALA A 58 8.50 6.66 6.12
C ALA A 58 9.52 6.92 4.99
N ALA A 59 10.81 6.95 5.29
CA ALA A 59 11.88 7.20 4.32
C ALA A 59 12.61 5.89 3.95
N GLY A 60 11.90 5.00 3.26
CA GLY A 60 12.53 3.87 2.58
C GLY A 60 12.99 4.27 1.17
N SER A 61 14.30 4.47 1.03
CA SER A 61 15.11 4.38 -0.20
C SER A 61 14.86 5.38 -1.34
N LYS A 62 15.45 6.58 -1.23
CA LYS A 62 16.19 7.21 -2.33
C LYS A 62 17.03 8.36 -1.77
N ASP A 63 18.22 8.05 -1.27
CA ASP A 63 19.31 9.02 -1.24
C ASP A 63 20.59 8.26 -1.55
N ASP A 64 21.22 8.75 -2.60
CA ASP A 64 22.32 8.17 -3.32
C ASP A 64 23.59 8.27 -2.46
N ASN A 65 24.19 7.13 -2.10
CA ASN A 65 25.60 7.12 -1.73
C ASN A 65 26.41 7.24 -3.02
N SER A 66 26.48 8.48 -3.55
CA SER A 66 27.52 8.89 -4.48
C SER A 66 28.85 8.79 -3.73
N SER A 67 29.73 7.90 -4.20
CA SER A 67 31.17 8.10 -4.01
C SER A 67 31.64 9.36 -4.74
#